data_AF-A0A0C5WJJ9-F1
#
_entry.id   AF-A0A0C5WJJ9-F1
#
_cell.length_a   1.000
_cell.length_b   1.000
_cell.length_c   1.000
_cell.angle_alpha   90.00
_cell.angle_beta   90.00
_cell.angle_gamma   90.00
#
_symmetry.space_group_name_H-M   'P 1'
#
loop_
_entity.id
_entity.type
_entity.pdbx_description
1 polymer ?
#
loop_
_entity_poly.entity_id
_entity_poly.type
_entity_poly.pdbx_seq_one_letter_code
_entity_poly.pdbx_strand_id
1 'polypeptide(L)'
;MTNNNFKRCVIAGVASVLLSGCVGSNVATSKLMEYNVKAVDNRYARGGLNIAMSPLYAVTVSADYLVLNSLEFWTGENPVSGQAHIFDTKTDTWLDINNNIDESLHSAPIKVSSSE
;
A
#
# COMPACT_ATOMS: atom_id res chain seq x y z
N MET A 1 31.46 -2.26 13.64
CA MET A 1 30.84 -2.28 15.00
C MET A 1 29.53 -1.53 14.94
N THR A 2 28.39 -2.20 14.98
CA THR A 2 27.08 -1.53 15.01
C THR A 2 26.75 -1.10 16.45
N ASN A 3 26.52 0.19 16.66
CA ASN A 3 26.15 0.79 17.95
C ASN A 3 24.83 0.16 18.48
N ASN A 4 24.76 -0.15 19.78
CA ASN A 4 23.54 -0.66 20.42
C ASN A 4 22.33 0.26 20.23
N ASN A 5 22.56 1.58 20.12
CA ASN A 5 21.49 2.54 19.84
C ASN A 5 20.96 2.39 18.40
N PHE A 6 21.85 2.16 17.43
CA PHE A 6 21.44 1.92 16.04
C PHE A 6 20.61 0.63 15.93
N LYS A 7 21.02 -0.45 16.61
CA LYS A 7 20.24 -1.70 16.65
C LYS A 7 18.84 -1.49 17.23
N ARG A 8 18.72 -0.70 18.30
CA ARG A 8 17.41 -0.35 18.92
C ARG A 8 16.53 0.44 17.95
N CYS A 9 17.09 1.42 17.23
CA CYS A 9 16.35 2.18 16.22
C CYS A 9 15.87 1.28 15.06
N VAL A 10 16.70 0.36 14.58
CA VAL A 10 16.30 -0.59 13.53
C VAL A 10 15.18 -1.51 14.01
N ILE A 11 15.30 -2.08 15.22
CA ILE A 11 14.24 -2.95 15.78
C ILE A 11 12.93 -2.18 15.96
N ALA A 12 12.99 -0.96 16.50
CA ALA A 12 11.81 -0.12 16.68
C ALA A 12 11.16 0.26 15.33
N GLY A 13 11.96 0.59 14.32
CA GLY A 13 11.47 0.91 12.98
C GLY A 13 10.84 -0.29 12.26
N VAL A 14 11.45 -1.47 12.38
CA VAL A 14 10.86 -2.70 11.82
C VAL A 14 9.56 -3.05 12.55
N ALA A 15 9.52 -2.93 13.88
CA ALA A 15 8.31 -3.18 14.66
C ALA A 15 7.18 -2.21 14.25
N SER A 16 7.46 -0.91 14.09
CA SER A 16 6.42 0.03 13.68
C SER A 16 5.86 -0.29 12.30
N VAL A 17 6.70 -0.72 11.34
CA VAL A 17 6.24 -1.13 10.01
C VAL A 17 5.41 -2.42 10.08
N LEU A 18 5.81 -3.41 10.88
CA LEU A 18 5.06 -4.67 11.03
C LEU A 18 3.68 -4.48 11.69
N LEU A 19 3.53 -3.49 12.57
CA LEU A 19 2.24 -3.15 13.20
C LEU A 19 1.40 -2.19 12.35
N SER A 20 1.97 -1.58 11.31
CA SER A 20 1.25 -0.71 10.39
C SER A 20 0.57 -1.55 9.32
N GLY A 21 -0.77 -1.57 9.28
CA GLY A 21 -1.48 -2.05 8.10
C GLY A 21 -1.11 -1.16 6.90
N CYS A 22 -0.73 -1.75 5.76
CA CYS A 22 -0.50 -0.99 4.54
C CYS A 22 -1.85 -0.48 4.02
N VAL A 23 -2.11 0.82 4.18
CA VAL A 23 -3.33 1.47 3.69
C VAL A 23 -3.10 1.95 2.26
N GLY A 24 -3.92 1.47 1.33
CA GLY A 24 -3.79 1.67 -0.12
C GLY A 24 -4.06 0.38 -0.90
N SER A 25 -4.09 0.46 -2.22
CA SER A 25 -4.41 -0.70 -3.08
C SER A 25 -3.32 -1.78 -3.13
N ASN A 26 -2.07 -1.45 -2.80
CA ASN A 26 -0.91 -2.36 -2.80
C ASN A 26 -0.83 -3.21 -4.09
N VAL A 27 -0.97 -2.56 -5.24
CA VAL A 27 -1.11 -3.24 -6.55
C VAL A 27 0.10 -4.10 -6.88
N ALA A 28 1.33 -3.66 -6.61
CA ALA A 28 2.52 -4.44 -6.95
C ALA A 28 2.60 -5.73 -6.13
N THR A 29 2.35 -5.64 -4.83
CA THR A 29 2.31 -6.78 -3.91
C THR A 29 1.17 -7.73 -4.25
N SER A 30 0.00 -7.20 -4.60
CA SER A 30 -1.16 -7.99 -5.02
C SER A 30 -0.89 -8.77 -6.30
N LYS A 31 -0.21 -8.16 -7.28
CA LYS A 31 0.22 -8.84 -8.51
C LYS A 31 1.22 -9.95 -8.22
N LEU A 32 2.20 -9.71 -7.35
CA LEU A 32 3.15 -10.75 -6.95
C LEU A 32 2.46 -11.92 -6.23
N MET A 33 1.47 -11.63 -5.38
CA MET A 33 0.64 -12.65 -4.74
C MET A 33 -0.15 -13.48 -5.75
N GLU A 34 -0.71 -12.86 -6.78
CA GLU A 34 -1.40 -13.56 -7.87
C GLU A 34 -0.47 -14.57 -8.56
N TYR A 35 0.78 -14.20 -8.83
CA TYR A 35 1.78 -15.13 -9.38
C TYR A 35 2.11 -16.28 -8.43
N ASN A 36 2.28 -16.02 -7.14
CA ASN A 36 2.53 -17.07 -6.15
C ASN A 36 1.36 -18.09 -6.11
N VAL A 37 0.12 -17.62 -6.10
CA VAL A 37 -1.08 -18.46 -6.10
C VAL A 37 -1.19 -19.29 -7.39
N LYS A 38 -0.82 -18.72 -8.54
CA LYS A 38 -0.82 -19.42 -9.84
C LYS A 38 0.32 -20.42 -10.00
N ALA A 39 1.46 -20.19 -9.36
CA ALA A 39 2.66 -21.01 -9.54
C ALA A 39 2.50 -22.43 -8.98
N VAL A 40 1.76 -22.61 -7.88
CA VAL A 40 1.57 -23.91 -7.23
C VAL A 40 0.14 -24.07 -6.71
N ASP A 41 -0.40 -25.28 -6.82
CA ASP A 41 -1.79 -25.64 -6.50
C ASP A 41 -1.96 -26.24 -5.09
N ASN A 42 -0.91 -26.22 -4.26
CA ASN A 42 -0.93 -26.73 -2.89
C ASN A 42 -0.76 -25.62 -1.85
N ARG A 43 -1.61 -25.61 -0.81
CA ARG A 43 -1.59 -24.60 0.27
C ARG A 43 -0.23 -24.47 0.97
N TYR A 44 0.43 -25.59 1.30
CA TYR A 44 1.71 -25.58 1.97
C TYR A 44 2.85 -25.19 1.02
N ALA A 45 2.79 -25.63 -0.24
CA ALA A 45 3.73 -25.21 -1.26
C ALA A 45 3.64 -23.70 -1.53
N ARG A 46 2.43 -23.12 -1.56
CA ARG A 46 2.23 -21.65 -1.62
C ARG A 46 2.87 -20.95 -0.43
N GLY A 47 2.73 -21.52 0.77
CA GLY A 47 3.41 -21.02 1.97
C GLY A 47 4.92 -21.03 1.84
N GLY A 48 5.49 -22.14 1.37
CA GLY A 48 6.93 -22.26 1.09
C GLY A 48 7.40 -21.28 0.01
N LEU A 49 6.63 -21.13 -1.07
CA LEU A 49 6.92 -20.20 -2.15
C LEU A 49 6.83 -18.74 -1.68
N ASN A 50 5.90 -18.41 -0.79
CA ASN A 50 5.81 -17.10 -0.16
C ASN A 50 7.09 -16.78 0.64
N ILE A 51 7.56 -17.74 1.44
CA ILE A 51 8.84 -17.60 2.16
C ILE A 51 10.01 -17.44 1.18
N ALA A 52 10.05 -18.24 0.11
CA ALA A 52 11.10 -18.14 -0.91
C ALA A 52 11.08 -16.80 -1.66
N MET A 53 9.89 -16.25 -1.93
CA MET A 53 9.68 -14.95 -2.57
C MET A 53 9.75 -13.77 -1.58
N SER A 54 10.01 -14.02 -0.29
CA SER A 54 10.03 -12.95 0.74
C SER A 54 10.92 -11.74 0.40
N PRO A 55 12.08 -11.86 -0.28
CA PRO A 55 12.84 -10.68 -0.70
C PRO A 55 12.09 -9.84 -1.74
N LEU A 56 11.35 -10.50 -2.63
CA LEU A 56 10.55 -9.84 -3.66
C LEU A 56 9.34 -9.14 -3.04
N TYR A 57 8.67 -9.78 -2.08
CA TYR A 57 7.60 -9.16 -1.30
C TYR A 57 8.08 -7.94 -0.52
N ALA A 58 9.28 -7.98 0.06
CA ALA A 58 9.84 -6.83 0.76
C ALA A 58 10.02 -5.62 -0.20
N VAL A 59 10.45 -5.87 -1.43
CA VAL A 59 10.58 -4.83 -2.46
C VAL A 59 9.21 -4.31 -2.90
N THR A 60 8.25 -5.19 -3.20
CA THR A 60 6.93 -4.74 -3.67
C THR A 60 6.17 -3.99 -2.59
N VAL A 61 6.23 -4.43 -1.34
CA VAL A 61 5.59 -3.73 -0.21
C VAL A 61 6.21 -2.35 -0.01
N SER A 62 7.55 -2.25 -0.11
CA SER A 62 8.24 -0.96 -0.01
C SER A 62 7.87 -0.03 -1.18
N ALA A 63 7.77 -0.56 -2.40
CA ALA A 63 7.39 0.21 -3.58
C ALA A 63 5.92 0.66 -3.53
N ASP A 64 5.03 -0.21 -3.07
CA ASP A 64 3.62 0.12 -2.85
C ASP A 64 3.52 1.25 -1.82
N TYR A 65 4.15 1.11 -0.66
CA TYR A 65 4.06 2.09 0.42
C TYR A 65 4.66 3.46 0.04
N LEU A 66 5.88 3.45 -0.53
CA LEU A 66 6.64 4.69 -0.78
C LEU A 66 6.21 5.40 -2.07
N VAL A 67 5.75 4.65 -3.07
CA VAL A 67 5.51 5.20 -4.40
C VAL A 67 4.05 5.04 -4.81
N LEU A 68 3.54 3.81 -4.92
CA LEU A 68 2.24 3.60 -5.57
C LEU A 68 1.06 4.09 -4.72
N ASN A 69 1.02 3.78 -3.43
CA ASN A 69 -0.01 4.26 -2.51
C ASN A 69 0.11 5.79 -2.31
N SER A 70 1.34 6.32 -2.33
CA SER A 70 1.56 7.77 -2.27
C SER A 70 1.01 8.46 -3.51
N LEU A 71 1.25 7.92 -4.71
CA LEU A 71 0.66 8.44 -5.95
C LEU A 71 -0.86 8.33 -5.91
N GLU A 72 -1.40 7.15 -5.60
CA GLU A 72 -2.84 6.87 -5.49
C GLU A 72 -3.56 7.88 -4.58
N PHE A 73 -2.94 8.28 -3.47
CA PHE A 73 -3.49 9.32 -2.58
C PHE A 73 -3.58 10.69 -3.28
N TRP A 74 -2.52 11.12 -3.94
CA TRP A 74 -2.48 12.44 -4.59
C TRP A 74 -3.26 12.50 -5.90
N THR A 75 -3.45 11.36 -6.56
CA THR A 75 -4.15 11.23 -7.85
C THR A 75 -5.60 10.78 -7.73
N GLY A 76 -6.02 10.29 -6.56
CA GLY A 76 -7.36 9.74 -6.29
C GLY A 76 -7.60 8.36 -6.90
N GLU A 77 -6.72 7.91 -7.79
CA GLU A 77 -6.82 6.62 -8.48
C GLU A 77 -5.43 6.03 -8.70
N ASN A 78 -5.33 4.71 -8.62
CA ASN A 78 -4.07 4.02 -8.85
C ASN A 78 -3.69 4.09 -10.34
N PRO A 79 -2.52 4.63 -10.71
CA PRO A 79 -2.13 4.81 -12.12
C PRO A 79 -1.88 3.48 -12.87
N VAL A 80 -1.80 2.35 -12.17
CA VAL A 80 -1.56 1.02 -12.74
C VAL A 80 -2.85 0.21 -12.86
N SER A 81 -3.73 0.26 -11.86
CA SER A 81 -4.96 -0.54 -11.85
C SER A 81 -6.25 0.22 -12.16
N GLY A 82 -6.20 1.55 -12.14
CA GLY A 82 -7.38 2.41 -12.30
C GLY A 82 -8.39 2.31 -11.15
N GLN A 83 -7.97 1.82 -9.99
CA GLN A 83 -8.84 1.70 -8.83
C GLN A 83 -8.82 2.98 -8.01
N ALA A 84 -10.01 3.46 -7.63
CA ALA A 84 -10.15 4.62 -6.76
C ALA A 84 -9.50 4.38 -5.39
N HIS A 85 -8.90 5.43 -4.83
CA HIS A 85 -8.24 5.37 -3.54
C HIS A 85 -9.25 5.07 -2.42
N ILE A 86 -8.86 4.24 -1.46
CA ILE A 86 -9.77 3.81 -0.37
C ILE A 86 -10.31 4.99 0.46
N PHE A 87 -9.56 6.09 0.56
CA PHE A 87 -10.00 7.30 1.27
C PHE A 87 -11.10 8.09 0.56
N ASP A 88 -11.32 7.88 -0.74
CA ASP A 88 -12.43 8.49 -1.47
C ASP A 88 -13.75 7.68 -1.32
N THR A 89 -13.74 6.63 -0.48
CA THR A 89 -14.93 5.82 -0.20
C THR A 89 -15.96 6.63 0.57
N LYS A 90 -17.17 6.77 -0.01
CA LYS A 90 -18.30 7.42 0.65
C LYS A 90 -18.89 6.47 1.70
N THR A 91 -18.76 6.84 2.98
CA THR A 91 -19.33 6.13 4.12
C THR A 91 -19.84 7.14 5.14
N ASP A 92 -20.74 6.71 6.03
CA ASP A 92 -21.21 7.56 7.13
C ASP A 92 -20.05 7.90 8.07
N THR A 93 -19.76 9.18 8.21
CA THR A 93 -18.67 9.72 9.04
C THR A 93 -19.20 10.22 10.39
N TRP A 94 -18.42 10.04 11.45
CA TRP A 94 -18.75 10.60 12.77
C TRP A 94 -18.36 12.08 12.90
N LEU A 95 -17.50 12.56 12.00
CA LEU A 95 -16.94 13.92 11.98
C LEU A 95 -16.97 14.46 10.54
N ASP A 96 -17.90 15.36 10.26
CA ASP A 96 -18.10 15.94 8.93
C ASP A 96 -17.26 17.21 8.73
N ILE A 97 -16.01 17.01 8.31
CA ILE A 97 -15.04 18.10 8.14
C ILE A 97 -15.32 18.91 6.86
N ASN A 98 -15.84 18.27 5.80
CA ASN A 98 -16.10 18.88 4.50
C ASN A 98 -17.07 20.08 4.56
N ASN A 99 -17.90 20.20 5.60
CA ASN A 99 -18.79 21.35 5.77
C ASN A 99 -18.06 22.65 6.16
N ASN A 100 -16.80 22.56 6.60
CA ASN A 100 -16.03 23.68 7.15
C ASN A 100 -14.72 23.98 6.38
N ILE A 101 -14.49 23.33 5.25
CA ILE A 101 -13.30 23.51 4.41
C ILE A 101 -13.70 23.85 2.97
N ASP A 102 -12.74 24.35 2.20
CA ASP A 102 -12.96 24.70 0.80
C ASP A 102 -13.23 23.45 -0.06
N GLU A 103 -14.14 23.57 -1.03
CA GLU A 103 -14.56 22.47 -1.90
C GLU A 103 -13.40 21.86 -2.70
N SER A 104 -12.35 22.66 -2.99
CA SER A 104 -11.14 22.17 -3.66
C SER A 104 -10.37 21.10 -2.86
N LEU A 105 -10.61 20.99 -1.55
CA LEU A 105 -9.96 20.02 -0.66
C LEU A 105 -10.78 18.75 -0.43
N HIS A 106 -11.94 18.62 -1.08
CA HIS A 106 -12.82 17.46 -0.91
C HIS A 106 -12.35 16.22 -1.69
N SER A 107 -11.38 16.35 -2.58
CA SER A 107 -10.92 15.26 -3.45
C SER A 107 -9.44 15.40 -3.79
N ALA A 108 -8.88 14.38 -4.42
CA ALA A 108 -7.50 14.39 -4.87
C ALA A 108 -7.20 15.62 -5.76
N PRO A 109 -6.10 16.35 -5.49
CA PRO A 109 -5.78 17.60 -6.18
C PRO A 109 -5.32 17.39 -7.62
N ILE A 110 -4.78 16.21 -7.93
CA ILE A 110 -4.28 15.88 -9.27
C ILE A 110 -5.24 14.88 -9.89
N LYS A 111 -5.82 15.22 -11.04
CA LYS A 111 -6.60 14.25 -11.83
C LYS A 111 -5.67 13.60 -12.84
N VAL A 112 -5.47 12.30 -12.74
CA VAL A 112 -4.77 11.55 -13.79
C VAL A 112 -5.75 11.40 -14.95
N SER A 113 -5.40 11.95 -16.11
CA SER A 113 -6.17 11.72 -17.34
C SER A 113 -5.89 10.32 -17.86
N SER A 114 -6.44 9.29 -17.22
CA SER A 114 -6.58 7.98 -17.85
C SER A 114 -7.84 8.05 -18.71
N SER A 115 -7.58 8.30 -19.99
CA SER A 115 -8.47 8.18 -21.13
C SER A 115 -9.37 6.94 -21.10
N GLU A 116 -10.56 7.11 -21.69
CA GLU A 116 -11.43 6.08 -22.28
C GLU A 116 -10.68 4.85 -22.83
#